data_AF-A0A9E1P8S7-F1
#
_entry.id   AF-A0A9E1P8S7-F1
#
_cell.length_a   1.000
_cell.length_b   1.000
_cell.length_c   1.000
_cell.angle_alpha   90.00
_cell.angle_beta   90.00
_cell.angle_gamma   90.00
#
_symmetry.space_group_name_H-M   'P 1'
#
loop_
_entity.id
_entity.type
_entity.pdbx_description
1 polymer ?
#
loop_
_entity_poly.entity_id
_entity_poly.type
_entity_poly.pdbx_seq_one_letter_code
_entity_poly.pdbx_strand_id
1 'polypeptide(L)'
;MGISAEIDMAPAANPLSNTAKLFAIVPLFLLSSTLNAQTLYFNIIDGIVPEVDENYEALSLPEGEYSAYDRKQIDPLVDQGRVREEQGDFLSALSYYKQALNVARVNNGLYHESQIDILDRIIESEMAMENWAAVDNQFAYMELLYNRLFPDNDYRLEDGLRKVVSWHVTALNRGLDDKRVEHLEAADRLFRLRLGIAERTLATNDPKYSFLKFSISITERQLFLASDLHREMFGSRRVNSFRDY
;
A
#
# COMPACT_ATOMS: atom_id res chain seq x y z
N MET A 1 -64.80 -50.56 -27.03
CA MET A 1 -63.82 -51.55 -27.51
C MET A 1 -62.44 -50.97 -27.24
N GLY A 2 -61.79 -51.43 -26.18
CA GLY A 2 -60.41 -51.11 -25.82
C GLY A 2 -59.82 -52.39 -25.23
N ILE A 3 -58.64 -52.79 -25.73
CA ILE A 3 -57.92 -53.98 -25.27
C ILE A 3 -56.43 -53.61 -25.14
N SER A 4 -55.87 -54.03 -24.01
CA SER A 4 -54.47 -53.96 -23.54
C SER A 4 -53.46 -54.76 -24.37
N ALA A 5 -52.17 -54.41 -24.24
CA ALA A 5 -50.99 -55.30 -24.06
C ALA A 5 -49.72 -54.41 -24.12
N GLU A 6 -48.86 -54.31 -23.10
CA GLU A 6 -47.90 -55.28 -22.54
C GLU A 6 -46.55 -55.35 -23.30
N ILE A 7 -45.51 -55.70 -22.54
CA ILE A 7 -44.11 -55.21 -22.55
C ILE A 7 -43.18 -56.13 -23.37
N ASP A 8 -42.04 -55.55 -23.77
CA ASP A 8 -40.68 -56.14 -23.78
C ASP A 8 -40.15 -56.84 -25.03
N MET A 9 -39.02 -56.33 -25.56
CA MET A 9 -37.80 -57.10 -25.87
C MET A 9 -36.80 -56.23 -26.65
N ALA A 10 -35.63 -55.98 -26.04
CA ALA A 10 -34.35 -55.97 -26.75
C ALA A 10 -33.73 -57.38 -26.57
N PRO A 11 -32.91 -57.92 -27.51
CA PRO A 11 -31.52 -57.45 -27.63
C PRO A 11 -30.87 -57.64 -29.03
N ALA A 12 -29.68 -57.04 -29.21
CA ALA A 12 -28.42 -57.71 -29.61
C ALA A 12 -27.54 -56.94 -30.62
N ALA A 13 -26.28 -56.77 -30.19
CA ALA A 13 -25.02 -56.88 -30.94
C ALA A 13 -24.55 -55.75 -31.90
N ASN A 14 -23.55 -55.00 -31.40
CA ASN A 14 -22.50 -54.32 -32.20
C ASN A 14 -21.45 -55.35 -32.71
N PRO A 15 -20.67 -55.05 -33.76
CA PRO A 15 -19.32 -54.50 -33.48
C PRO A 15 -18.76 -53.48 -34.51
N LEU A 16 -18.21 -52.40 -33.94
CA LEU A 16 -16.90 -51.78 -34.20
C LEU A 16 -16.36 -51.67 -35.64
N SER A 17 -16.09 -50.43 -36.06
CA SER A 17 -14.85 -50.11 -36.79
C SER A 17 -14.14 -48.89 -36.19
N ASN A 18 -12.93 -49.16 -35.70
CA ASN A 18 -11.95 -48.25 -35.12
C ASN A 18 -11.31 -47.31 -36.16
N THR A 19 -11.10 -46.05 -35.78
CA THR A 19 -9.84 -45.30 -35.96
C THR A 19 -9.83 -44.15 -34.94
N ALA A 20 -9.20 -44.33 -33.77
CA ALA A 20 -7.86 -43.81 -33.42
C ALA A 20 -7.84 -42.25 -33.30
N LYS A 21 -7.49 -41.60 -32.18
CA LYS A 21 -6.46 -41.86 -31.16
C LYS A 21 -6.77 -41.13 -29.84
N LEU A 22 -6.14 -41.64 -28.78
CA LEU A 22 -6.02 -41.14 -27.41
C LEU A 22 -5.96 -39.61 -27.26
N PHE A 23 -6.72 -39.09 -26.30
CA PHE A 23 -6.17 -38.15 -25.32
C PHE A 23 -6.45 -38.70 -23.92
N ALA A 24 -5.37 -38.86 -23.16
CA ALA A 24 -5.41 -39.25 -21.77
C ALA A 24 -6.34 -38.32 -21.01
N ILE A 25 -7.21 -38.92 -20.19
CA ILE A 25 -7.86 -38.23 -19.09
C ILE A 25 -6.73 -37.79 -18.17
N VAL A 26 -6.31 -36.53 -18.30
CA VAL A 26 -5.60 -35.86 -17.21
C VAL A 26 -6.67 -35.66 -16.15
N PRO A 27 -6.58 -36.30 -14.97
CA PRO A 27 -7.42 -35.85 -13.87
C PRO A 27 -7.02 -34.40 -13.66
N LEU A 28 -7.99 -33.51 -13.85
CA LEU A 28 -7.88 -32.12 -13.47
C LEU A 28 -7.67 -32.14 -11.96
N PHE A 29 -6.42 -32.32 -11.53
CA PHE A 29 -5.98 -31.86 -10.24
C PHE A 29 -6.33 -30.38 -10.29
N LEU A 30 -7.38 -30.03 -9.54
CA LEU A 30 -7.55 -28.69 -9.04
C LEU A 30 -6.24 -28.39 -8.31
N LEU A 31 -5.29 -27.79 -9.03
CA LEU A 31 -4.29 -26.94 -8.42
C LEU A 31 -5.11 -25.85 -7.77
N SER A 32 -5.52 -26.09 -6.54
CA SER A 32 -5.96 -25.09 -5.62
C SER A 32 -4.78 -24.14 -5.44
N SER A 33 -4.61 -23.20 -6.36
CA SER A 33 -4.00 -21.93 -6.01
C SER A 33 -5.02 -21.16 -5.16
N THR A 34 -5.34 -21.71 -3.99
CA THR A 34 -5.62 -20.85 -2.85
C THR A 34 -4.28 -20.21 -2.53
N LEU A 35 -3.90 -19.19 -3.30
CA LEU A 35 -3.12 -18.12 -2.69
C LEU A 35 -4.06 -17.60 -1.60
N ASN A 36 -3.85 -18.13 -0.39
CA ASN A 36 -4.58 -17.71 0.78
C ASN A 36 -4.44 -16.18 0.84
N ALA A 37 -5.56 -15.47 0.72
CA ALA A 37 -5.59 -14.02 0.82
C ALA A 37 -4.90 -13.56 2.12
N GLN A 38 -4.94 -14.39 3.18
CA GLN A 38 -4.17 -14.19 4.41
C GLN A 38 -2.66 -14.19 4.19
N THR A 39 -2.07 -15.11 3.41
CA THR A 39 -0.62 -15.17 3.20
C THR A 39 -0.14 -14.01 2.34
N LEU A 40 -0.91 -13.62 1.32
CA LEU A 40 -0.65 -12.38 0.56
C LEU A 40 -0.78 -11.14 1.44
N TYR A 41 -1.80 -11.09 2.30
CA TYR A 41 -2.01 -9.99 3.23
C TYR A 41 -0.86 -9.85 4.23
N PHE A 42 -0.40 -10.94 4.84
CA PHE A 42 0.75 -10.94 5.74
C PHE A 42 2.04 -10.49 5.02
N ASN A 43 2.32 -11.00 3.82
CA ASN A 43 3.53 -10.61 3.06
C ASN A 43 3.52 -9.13 2.62
N ILE A 44 2.35 -8.57 2.28
CA ILE A 44 2.21 -7.15 1.95
C ILE A 44 2.45 -6.28 3.18
N ILE A 45 1.95 -6.72 4.35
CA ILE A 45 2.12 -5.98 5.61
C ILE A 45 3.58 -6.02 6.08
N ASP A 46 4.27 -7.15 5.94
CA ASP A 46 5.68 -7.29 6.31
C ASP A 46 6.60 -6.34 5.51
N GLY A 47 6.25 -6.05 4.25
CA GLY A 47 6.98 -5.07 3.44
C GLY A 47 6.64 -3.61 3.74
N ILE A 48 5.53 -3.33 4.43
CA ILE A 48 5.06 -1.98 4.74
C ILE A 48 5.47 -1.55 6.14
N VAL A 49 5.43 -2.46 7.12
CA VAL A 49 5.88 -2.17 8.48
C VAL A 49 7.41 -2.00 8.43
N PRO A 50 7.95 -0.82 8.78
CA PRO A 50 9.39 -0.60 8.80
C PRO A 50 10.05 -1.65 9.67
N GLU A 51 11.01 -2.37 9.10
CA GLU A 51 11.80 -3.38 9.79
C GLU A 51 12.43 -2.77 11.03
N VAL A 52 12.30 -3.48 12.14
CA VAL A 52 13.04 -3.17 13.37
C VAL A 52 14.36 -3.88 13.24
N ASP A 53 15.47 -3.14 13.23
CA ASP A 53 16.80 -3.75 13.30
C ASP A 53 16.95 -4.44 14.67
N GLU A 54 16.80 -5.77 14.71
CA GLU A 54 16.94 -6.57 15.95
C GLU A 54 18.36 -6.52 16.52
N ASN A 55 19.36 -6.09 15.73
CA ASN A 55 20.76 -5.96 16.14
C ASN A 55 21.11 -4.54 16.61
N TYR A 56 20.14 -3.63 16.75
CA TYR A 56 20.43 -2.33 17.33
C TYR A 56 20.85 -2.50 18.80
N GLU A 57 22.10 -2.15 19.14
CA GLU A 57 22.43 -1.95 20.54
C GLU A 57 21.52 -0.84 21.06
N ALA A 58 20.69 -1.17 22.05
CA ALA A 58 19.80 -0.19 22.66
C ALA A 58 20.61 1.03 23.08
N LEU A 59 20.29 2.21 22.53
CA LEU A 59 20.96 3.43 22.97
C LEU A 59 20.64 3.57 24.46
N SER A 60 21.70 3.63 25.25
CA SER A 60 21.57 3.89 26.68
C SER A 60 21.19 5.35 26.84
N LEU A 61 20.02 5.61 27.43
CA LEU A 61 19.71 6.95 27.92
C LEU A 61 20.76 7.33 28.99
N PRO A 62 21.33 8.55 28.95
CA PRO A 62 22.17 9.02 30.03
C PRO A 62 21.34 9.07 31.32
N GLU A 63 21.71 8.25 32.31
CA GLU A 63 21.03 8.04 33.60
C GLU A 63 19.73 7.18 33.57
N GLY A 64 19.86 5.89 33.93
CA GLY A 64 18.71 5.08 34.39
C GLY A 64 18.93 3.56 34.43
N GLU A 65 18.43 2.90 35.49
CA GLU A 65 18.25 1.44 35.62
C GLU A 65 16.99 0.96 34.85
N TYR A 66 16.85 1.32 33.57
CA TYR A 66 15.71 0.86 32.78
C TYR A 66 16.06 -0.37 31.96
N SER A 67 15.16 -1.35 31.91
CA SER A 67 15.22 -2.41 30.90
C SER A 67 15.08 -1.81 29.50
N ALA A 68 15.68 -2.42 28.47
CA ALA A 68 15.73 -1.91 27.09
C ALA A 68 14.37 -1.59 26.45
N TYR A 69 13.27 -2.07 27.03
CA TYR A 69 11.89 -1.87 26.57
C TYR A 69 10.97 -1.27 27.63
N ASP A 70 11.48 -0.60 28.65
CA ASP A 70 10.60 0.10 29.60
C ASP A 70 9.80 1.18 28.85
N ARG A 71 8.46 1.09 28.87
CA ARG A 71 7.55 2.04 28.22
C ARG A 71 7.87 3.49 28.60
N LYS A 72 8.38 3.75 29.80
CA LYS A 72 8.77 5.09 30.27
C LYS A 72 9.91 5.71 29.46
N GLN A 73 10.59 4.92 28.62
CA GLN A 73 11.67 5.41 27.75
C GLN A 73 11.17 6.12 26.48
N ILE A 74 9.91 5.97 26.07
CA ILE A 74 9.42 6.55 24.80
C ILE A 74 9.66 8.06 24.77
N ASP A 75 9.18 8.81 25.77
CA ASP A 75 9.33 10.27 25.79
C ASP A 75 10.80 10.71 25.92
N PRO A 76 11.62 10.15 26.83
CA PRO A 76 13.06 10.45 26.88
C PRO A 76 13.80 10.19 25.56
N LEU A 77 13.50 9.09 24.85
CA LEU A 77 14.11 8.79 23.56
C LEU A 77 13.69 9.82 22.50
N VAL A 78 12.41 10.20 22.46
CA VAL A 78 11.94 11.27 21.57
C VAL A 78 12.62 12.59 21.90
N ASP A 79 12.79 12.93 23.18
CA ASP A 79 13.49 14.15 23.60
C ASP A 79 14.98 14.14 23.20
N GLN A 80 15.67 13.01 23.33
CA GLN A 80 17.05 12.88 22.85
C GLN A 80 17.12 13.05 21.33
N GLY A 81 16.19 12.43 20.60
CA GLY A 81 16.09 12.60 19.15
C GLY A 81 15.93 14.07 18.76
N ARG A 82 15.04 14.80 19.44
CA ARG A 82 14.80 16.23 19.19
C ARG A 82 16.04 17.07 19.46
N VAL A 83 16.76 16.81 20.55
CA VAL A 83 18.03 17.50 20.86
C VAL A 83 19.06 17.28 19.74
N ARG A 84 19.12 16.07 19.15
CA ARG A 84 20.01 15.79 18.02
C ARG A 84 19.57 16.50 16.74
N GLU A 85 18.28 16.56 16.44
CA GLU A 85 17.76 17.34 15.30
C GLU A 85 18.06 18.82 15.43
N GLU A 86 17.88 19.40 16.63
CA GLU A 86 18.21 20.81 16.92
C GLU A 86 19.70 21.11 16.71
N GLN A 87 20.57 20.09 16.80
CA GLN A 87 22.01 20.17 16.52
C GLN A 87 22.36 19.89 15.04
N GLY A 88 21.37 19.54 14.21
CA GLY A 88 21.57 19.10 12.82
C GLY A 88 22.11 17.68 12.67
N ASP A 89 22.14 16.89 13.76
CA ASP A 89 22.56 15.50 13.77
C ASP A 89 21.36 14.56 13.54
N PHE A 90 20.83 14.60 12.31
CA PHE A 90 19.64 13.84 11.90
C PHE A 90 19.85 12.32 11.95
N LEU A 91 21.09 11.84 11.78
CA LEU A 91 21.40 10.41 11.83
C LEU A 91 21.28 9.87 13.27
N SER A 92 21.83 10.60 14.25
CA SER A 92 21.64 10.23 15.66
C SER A 92 20.20 10.40 16.09
N ALA A 93 19.51 11.46 15.63
CA ALA A 93 18.09 11.66 15.93
C ALA A 93 17.24 10.48 15.48
N LEU A 94 17.43 10.05 14.23
CA LEU A 94 16.75 8.90 13.65
C LEU A 94 16.96 7.62 14.46
N SER A 95 18.16 7.42 15.02
CA SER A 95 18.47 6.25 15.86
C SER A 95 17.64 6.25 17.14
N TYR A 96 17.50 7.40 17.82
CA TYR A 96 16.64 7.52 19.00
C TYR A 96 15.15 7.34 18.66
N TYR A 97 14.67 7.92 17.57
CA TYR A 97 13.25 7.78 17.19
C TYR A 97 12.89 6.35 16.77
N LYS A 98 13.78 5.64 16.07
CA LYS A 98 13.58 4.22 15.73
C LYS A 98 13.53 3.35 16.99
N GLN A 99 14.36 3.64 18.00
CA GLN A 99 14.27 2.97 19.29
C GLN A 99 12.95 3.29 20.00
N ALA A 100 12.51 4.55 20.02
CA ALA A 100 11.22 4.93 20.61
C ALA A 100 10.06 4.21 19.93
N LEU A 101 10.09 4.10 18.60
CA LEU A 101 9.09 3.37 17.81
C LEU A 101 9.06 1.89 18.19
N ASN A 102 10.24 1.28 18.38
CA ASN A 102 10.35 -0.11 18.80
C ASN A 102 9.78 -0.33 20.22
N VAL A 103 10.16 0.52 21.18
CA VAL A 103 9.60 0.48 22.55
C VAL A 103 8.08 0.64 22.51
N ALA A 104 7.54 1.55 21.68
CA ALA A 104 6.11 1.73 21.51
C ALA A 104 5.42 0.47 20.94
N ARG A 105 6.00 -0.18 19.94
CA ARG A 105 5.46 -1.43 19.35
C ARG A 105 5.45 -2.58 20.33
N VAL A 106 6.55 -2.76 21.08
CA VAL A 106 6.68 -3.83 22.09
C VAL A 106 5.65 -3.63 23.21
N ASN A 107 5.47 -2.40 23.69
CA ASN A 107 4.61 -2.13 24.85
C ASN A 107 3.13 -1.93 24.52
N ASN A 108 2.80 -1.34 23.37
CA ASN A 108 1.43 -0.94 23.02
C ASN A 108 0.84 -1.78 21.88
N GLY A 109 1.65 -2.65 21.25
CA GLY A 109 1.26 -3.47 20.11
C GLY A 109 1.67 -2.88 18.76
N LEU A 110 1.62 -3.72 17.72
CA LEU A 110 2.10 -3.40 16.37
C LEU A 110 1.37 -2.21 15.73
N TYR A 111 0.10 -2.00 16.07
CA TYR A 111 -0.69 -0.86 15.61
C TYR A 111 -1.22 -0.09 16.81
N HIS A 112 -0.65 1.08 17.06
CA HIS A 112 -1.09 1.95 18.14
C HIS A 112 -0.86 3.42 17.77
N GLU A 113 -1.77 4.31 18.18
CA GLU A 113 -1.72 5.73 17.80
C GLU A 113 -0.46 6.46 18.29
N SER A 114 0.13 6.00 19.40
CA SER A 114 1.41 6.55 19.91
C SER A 114 2.58 6.43 18.92
N GLN A 115 2.47 5.61 17.87
CA GLN A 115 3.49 5.50 16.84
C GLN A 115 3.45 6.66 15.84
N ILE A 116 2.31 7.35 15.69
CA ILE A 116 2.11 8.39 14.66
C ILE A 116 3.06 9.57 14.88
N ASP A 117 3.12 10.11 16.10
CA ASP A 117 4.00 11.24 16.41
C ASP A 117 5.49 10.87 16.32
N ILE A 118 5.84 9.61 16.61
CA ILE A 118 7.22 9.12 16.46
C ILE A 118 7.59 9.01 14.98
N LEU A 119 6.68 8.49 14.14
CA LEU A 119 6.88 8.42 12.70
C LEU A 119 7.01 9.79 12.06
N ASP A 120 6.29 10.79 12.56
CA ASP A 120 6.44 12.18 12.11
C ASP A 120 7.88 12.67 12.27
N ARG A 121 8.51 12.38 13.41
CA ARG A 121 9.92 12.71 13.67
C ARG A 121 10.89 11.94 12.79
N ILE A 122 10.64 10.64 12.58
CA ILE A 122 11.44 9.81 11.66
C ILE A 122 11.37 10.40 10.25
N ILE A 123 10.17 10.75 9.77
CA ILE A 123 9.97 11.36 8.45
C ILE A 123 10.71 12.69 8.34
N GLU A 124 10.61 13.56 9.34
CA GLU A 124 11.31 14.86 9.36
C GLU A 124 12.83 14.69 9.25
N SER A 125 13.41 13.80 10.05
CA SER A 125 14.84 13.45 10.00
C SER A 125 15.25 12.87 8.64
N GLU A 126 14.50 11.92 8.09
CA GLU A 126 14.79 11.29 6.79
C GLU A 126 14.66 12.29 5.64
N MET A 127 13.69 13.21 5.69
CA MET A 127 13.54 14.31 4.72
C MET A 127 14.72 15.28 4.78
N ALA A 128 15.22 15.61 5.98
CA ALA A 128 16.38 16.49 6.14
C ALA A 128 17.67 15.87 5.58
N MET A 129 17.75 14.53 5.55
CA MET A 129 18.83 13.76 4.94
C MET A 129 18.58 13.39 3.47
N GLU A 130 17.45 13.80 2.89
CA GLU A 130 17.04 13.47 1.51
C GLU A 130 16.92 11.95 1.24
N ASN A 131 16.63 11.15 2.27
CA ASN A 131 16.43 9.70 2.16
C ASN A 131 15.02 9.38 1.65
N TRP A 132 14.70 9.79 0.43
CA TRP A 132 13.32 9.74 -0.11
C TRP A 132 12.68 8.36 -0.12
N ALA A 133 13.47 7.31 -0.38
CA ALA A 133 12.98 5.93 -0.30
C ALA A 133 12.56 5.53 1.12
N ALA A 134 13.27 6.02 2.15
CA ALA A 134 12.86 5.80 3.53
C ALA A 134 11.59 6.60 3.88
N VAL A 135 11.50 7.85 3.40
CA VAL A 135 10.32 8.70 3.56
C VAL A 135 9.07 8.03 2.95
N ASP A 136 9.18 7.47 1.76
CA ASP A 136 8.10 6.68 1.12
C ASP A 136 7.63 5.53 2.02
N ASN A 137 8.58 4.75 2.55
CA ASN A 137 8.25 3.61 3.41
C ASN A 137 7.55 4.04 4.69
N GLN A 138 7.99 5.14 5.31
CA GLN A 138 7.32 5.66 6.51
C GLN A 138 5.91 6.18 6.22
N PHE A 139 5.69 6.86 5.09
CA PHE A 139 4.36 7.29 4.70
C PHE A 139 3.43 6.14 4.32
N ALA A 140 3.95 5.07 3.70
CA ALA A 140 3.19 3.85 3.45
C ALA A 140 2.77 3.17 4.77
N TYR A 141 3.65 3.15 5.76
CA TYR A 141 3.32 2.64 7.09
C TYR A 141 2.30 3.52 7.81
N MET A 142 2.43 4.83 7.68
CA MET A 142 1.48 5.78 8.24
C MET A 142 0.09 5.66 7.59
N GLU A 143 -0.01 5.43 6.28
CA GLU A 143 -1.27 5.07 5.60
C GLU A 143 -1.90 3.83 6.24
N LEU A 144 -1.12 2.77 6.46
CA LEU A 144 -1.59 1.55 7.10
C LEU A 144 -2.12 1.81 8.52
N LEU A 145 -1.38 2.57 9.34
CA LEU A 145 -1.81 2.92 10.69
C LEU A 145 -3.13 3.68 10.70
N TYR A 146 -3.27 4.72 9.87
CA TYR A 146 -4.51 5.50 9.83
C TYR A 146 -5.72 4.63 9.47
N ASN A 147 -5.60 3.78 8.44
CA ASN A 147 -6.67 2.87 8.02
C ASN A 147 -7.01 1.79 9.08
N ARG A 148 -6.04 1.41 9.92
CA ARG A 148 -6.25 0.40 10.97
C ARG A 148 -6.83 0.97 12.25
N LEU A 149 -6.44 2.19 12.62
CA LEU A 149 -6.73 2.78 13.92
C LEU A 149 -8.04 3.55 13.94
N PHE A 150 -8.45 4.14 12.82
CA PHE A 150 -9.54 5.11 12.80
C PHE A 150 -10.67 4.66 11.87
N PRO A 151 -11.94 4.71 12.34
CA PRO A 151 -13.08 4.44 11.47
C PRO A 151 -13.30 5.58 10.47
N ASP A 152 -14.05 5.31 9.40
CA ASP A 152 -14.31 6.26 8.30
C ASP A 152 -14.82 7.64 8.75
N ASN A 153 -15.61 7.69 9.82
CA ASN A 153 -16.22 8.93 10.33
C ASN A 153 -15.34 9.68 11.35
N ASP A 154 -14.14 9.18 11.66
CA ASP A 154 -13.16 9.87 12.51
C ASP A 154 -12.32 10.83 11.65
N TYR A 155 -12.26 12.10 12.06
CA TYR A 155 -11.52 13.13 11.32
C TYR A 155 -10.02 12.82 11.19
N ARG A 156 -9.45 12.04 12.12
CA ARG A 156 -8.03 11.68 12.14
C ARG A 156 -7.65 10.81 10.93
N LEU A 157 -8.57 9.96 10.44
CA LEU A 157 -8.36 9.20 9.21
C LEU A 157 -8.16 10.13 8.02
N GLU A 158 -9.07 11.10 7.84
CA GLU A 158 -8.99 12.04 6.71
C GLU A 158 -7.77 12.95 6.81
N ASP A 159 -7.46 13.48 7.99
CA ASP A 159 -6.27 14.33 8.17
C ASP A 159 -4.98 13.56 7.89
N GLY A 160 -4.92 12.30 8.33
CA GLY A 160 -3.82 11.39 8.05
C GLY A 160 -3.66 11.06 6.56
N LEU A 161 -4.73 10.63 5.89
CA LEU A 161 -4.68 10.34 4.46
C LEU A 161 -4.38 11.60 3.63
N ARG A 162 -4.84 12.77 4.07
CA ARG A 162 -4.47 14.06 3.44
C ARG A 162 -2.96 14.32 3.57
N LYS A 163 -2.36 14.01 4.71
CA LYS A 163 -0.91 14.13 4.93
C LYS A 163 -0.13 13.19 3.99
N VAL A 164 -0.52 11.90 3.92
CA VAL A 164 0.13 10.92 3.04
C VAL A 164 0.04 11.32 1.57
N VAL A 165 -1.14 11.74 1.08
CA VAL A 165 -1.24 12.17 -0.33
C VAL A 165 -0.45 13.44 -0.61
N SER A 166 -0.33 14.35 0.36
CA SER A 166 0.47 15.56 0.23
C SER A 166 1.96 15.25 0.04
N TRP A 167 2.47 14.16 0.64
CA TRP A 167 3.82 13.68 0.39
C TRP A 167 4.01 13.32 -1.09
N HIS A 168 3.19 12.41 -1.64
CA HIS A 168 3.35 11.98 -3.03
C HIS A 168 3.18 13.14 -4.03
N VAL A 169 2.24 14.07 -3.78
CA VAL A 169 2.09 15.28 -4.60
C VAL A 169 3.33 16.17 -4.52
N THR A 170 3.94 16.30 -3.35
CA THR A 170 5.16 17.10 -3.17
C THR A 170 6.36 16.47 -3.87
N ALA A 171 6.56 15.17 -3.69
CA ALA A 171 7.62 14.41 -4.33
C ALA A 171 7.52 14.49 -5.87
N LEU A 172 6.31 14.33 -6.41
CA LEU A 172 6.01 14.51 -7.83
C LEU A 172 6.34 15.93 -8.33
N ASN A 173 5.85 16.96 -7.63
CA ASN A 173 5.98 18.35 -8.08
C ASN A 173 7.41 18.87 -8.00
N ARG A 174 8.20 18.35 -7.06
CA ARG A 174 9.60 18.75 -6.85
C ARG A 174 10.60 17.83 -7.53
N GLY A 175 10.16 16.67 -8.03
CA GLY A 175 11.04 15.64 -8.59
C GLY A 175 12.07 15.18 -7.57
N LEU A 176 11.62 14.83 -6.36
CA LEU A 176 12.51 14.44 -5.26
C LEU A 176 13.24 13.12 -5.55
N ASP A 177 12.62 12.23 -6.32
CA ASP A 177 13.22 10.99 -6.78
C ASP A 177 12.78 10.63 -8.22
N ASP A 178 13.27 9.49 -8.71
CA ASP A 178 12.96 8.98 -10.05
C ASP A 178 11.63 8.21 -10.12
N LYS A 179 10.80 8.21 -9.07
CA LYS A 179 9.58 7.39 -8.95
C LYS A 179 8.31 8.16 -9.31
N ARG A 180 8.38 8.97 -10.37
CA ARG A 180 7.30 9.89 -10.78
C ARG A 180 5.97 9.16 -10.98
N VAL A 181 5.99 7.98 -11.61
CA VAL A 181 4.77 7.22 -11.94
C VAL A 181 4.18 6.62 -10.66
N GLU A 182 5.01 6.08 -9.78
CA GLU A 182 4.62 5.50 -8.52
C GLU A 182 3.98 6.55 -7.58
N HIS A 183 4.53 7.77 -7.52
CA HIS A 183 3.88 8.87 -6.79
C HIS A 183 2.52 9.26 -7.38
N LEU A 184 2.37 9.23 -8.70
CA LEU A 184 1.08 9.49 -9.36
C LEU A 184 0.06 8.38 -9.06
N GLU A 185 0.47 7.12 -9.12
CA GLU A 185 -0.37 5.97 -8.80
C GLU A 185 -0.82 5.99 -7.33
N ALA A 186 0.10 6.28 -6.41
CA ALA A 186 -0.21 6.44 -5.00
C ALA A 186 -1.17 7.61 -4.74
N ALA A 187 -0.96 8.75 -5.39
CA ALA A 187 -1.85 9.89 -5.27
C ALA A 187 -3.27 9.60 -5.80
N ASP A 188 -3.40 8.99 -6.98
CA ASP A 188 -4.71 8.59 -7.54
C ASP A 188 -5.45 7.62 -6.59
N ARG A 189 -4.75 6.57 -6.12
CA ARG A 189 -5.29 5.59 -5.17
C ARG A 189 -5.82 6.29 -3.91
N LEU A 190 -5.03 7.18 -3.32
CA LEU A 190 -5.39 7.90 -2.09
C LEU A 190 -6.54 8.87 -2.30
N PHE A 191 -6.60 9.59 -3.43
CA PHE A 191 -7.74 10.46 -3.73
C PHE A 191 -9.03 9.67 -3.90
N ARG A 192 -9.00 8.49 -4.53
CA ARG A 192 -10.17 7.59 -4.64
C ARG A 192 -10.59 7.04 -3.29
N LEU A 193 -9.64 6.60 -2.46
CA LEU A 193 -9.93 6.14 -1.11
C LEU A 193 -10.65 7.22 -0.30
N ARG A 194 -10.09 8.44 -0.30
CA ARG A 194 -10.69 9.60 0.37
C ARG A 194 -12.05 9.98 -0.20
N LEU A 195 -12.27 9.82 -1.51
CA LEU A 195 -13.58 10.05 -2.13
C LEU A 195 -14.61 9.04 -1.62
N GLY A 196 -14.26 7.76 -1.58
CA GLY A 196 -15.14 6.73 -1.03
C GLY A 196 -15.49 6.96 0.43
N ILE A 197 -14.52 7.36 1.27
CA ILE A 197 -14.78 7.73 2.67
C ILE A 197 -15.75 8.92 2.73
N ALA A 198 -15.49 9.96 1.94
CA ALA A 198 -16.35 11.15 1.88
C ALA A 198 -17.80 10.79 1.50
N GLU A 199 -17.99 9.94 0.48
CA GLU A 199 -19.32 9.47 0.04
C GLU A 199 -20.11 8.73 1.12
N ARG A 200 -19.42 8.07 2.06
CA ARG A 200 -20.06 7.35 3.18
C ARG A 200 -20.34 8.22 4.39
N THR A 201 -19.69 9.37 4.51
CA THR A 201 -19.61 10.12 5.78
C THR A 201 -20.05 11.57 5.68
N LEU A 202 -20.06 12.17 4.49
CA LEU A 202 -20.35 13.60 4.28
C LEU A 202 -21.66 13.82 3.53
N ALA A 203 -22.26 14.99 3.74
CA ALA A 203 -23.46 15.42 3.02
C ALA A 203 -23.18 15.58 1.52
N THR A 204 -24.14 15.28 0.64
CA THR A 204 -23.96 15.21 -0.83
C THR A 204 -23.49 16.50 -1.51
N ASN A 205 -23.61 17.66 -0.84
CA ASN A 205 -23.17 18.96 -1.32
C ASN A 205 -21.82 19.42 -0.72
N ASP A 206 -21.12 18.54 -0.02
CA ASP A 206 -19.82 18.87 0.58
C ASP A 206 -18.79 19.28 -0.50
N PRO A 207 -18.10 20.42 -0.34
CA PRO A 207 -17.14 20.90 -1.34
C PRO A 207 -15.96 19.96 -1.56
N LYS A 208 -15.69 19.01 -0.65
CA LYS A 208 -14.61 18.02 -0.80
C LYS A 208 -14.81 17.15 -2.04
N TYR A 209 -16.04 16.89 -2.47
CA TYR A 209 -16.30 16.09 -3.67
C TYR A 209 -15.71 16.71 -4.94
N SER A 210 -15.86 18.03 -5.12
CA SER A 210 -15.34 18.69 -6.31
C SER A 210 -13.81 18.66 -6.33
N PHE A 211 -13.18 18.91 -5.17
CA PHE A 211 -11.73 18.81 -5.01
C PHE A 211 -11.19 17.41 -5.33
N LEU A 212 -11.79 16.36 -4.74
CA LEU A 212 -11.31 14.98 -4.92
C LEU A 212 -11.51 14.50 -6.36
N LYS A 213 -12.69 14.73 -6.95
CA LYS A 213 -12.96 14.37 -8.36
C LYS A 213 -12.02 15.09 -9.33
N PHE A 214 -11.74 16.37 -9.08
CA PHE A 214 -10.78 17.11 -9.89
C PHE A 214 -9.36 16.54 -9.75
N SER A 215 -8.92 16.21 -8.53
CA SER A 215 -7.60 15.62 -8.27
C SER A 215 -7.43 14.25 -8.95
N ILE A 216 -8.47 13.41 -8.91
CA ILE A 216 -8.51 12.13 -9.65
C ILE A 216 -8.39 12.38 -11.15
N SER A 217 -9.16 13.31 -11.72
CA SER A 217 -9.09 13.59 -13.17
C SER A 217 -7.70 14.04 -13.63
N ILE A 218 -6.96 14.78 -12.79
CA ILE A 218 -5.59 15.19 -13.09
C ILE A 218 -4.66 13.98 -13.06
N THR A 219 -4.71 13.17 -12.01
CA THR A 219 -3.81 12.03 -11.84
C THR A 219 -4.06 10.97 -12.91
N GLU A 220 -5.32 10.63 -13.21
CA GLU A 220 -5.69 9.75 -14.34
C GLU A 220 -5.11 10.23 -15.67
N ARG A 221 -5.24 11.53 -15.97
CA ARG A 221 -4.71 12.10 -17.21
C ARG A 221 -3.18 11.98 -17.26
N GLN A 222 -2.49 12.25 -16.15
CA GLN A 222 -1.03 12.17 -16.08
C GLN A 222 -0.54 10.73 -16.22
N LEU A 223 -1.22 9.77 -15.59
CA LEU A 223 -0.93 8.34 -15.73
C LEU A 223 -1.14 7.88 -17.17
N PHE A 224 -2.24 8.28 -17.81
CA PHE A 224 -2.48 7.99 -19.21
C PHE A 224 -1.36 8.52 -20.12
N LEU A 225 -0.91 9.76 -19.91
CA LEU A 225 0.19 10.35 -20.68
C LEU A 225 1.53 9.63 -20.46
N ALA A 226 1.75 9.07 -19.26
CA ALA A 226 2.95 8.30 -18.94
C ALA A 226 2.92 6.88 -19.50
N SER A 227 1.73 6.33 -19.76
CA SER A 227 1.53 4.95 -20.23
C SER A 227 2.06 4.68 -21.65
N ASP A 228 2.46 3.44 -21.90
CA ASP A 228 2.90 2.99 -23.23
C ASP A 228 1.78 3.12 -24.28
N LEU A 229 0.52 2.98 -23.87
CA LEU A 229 -0.64 3.18 -24.74
C LEU A 229 -0.66 4.59 -25.38
N HIS A 230 -0.29 5.62 -24.64
CA HIS A 230 -0.14 6.97 -25.21
C HIS A 230 1.01 7.02 -26.24
N ARG A 231 2.15 6.37 -25.95
CA ARG A 231 3.27 6.30 -26.89
C ARG A 231 2.89 5.57 -28.17
N GLU A 232 2.10 4.50 -28.10
CA GLU A 232 1.65 3.74 -29.27
C GLU A 232 0.65 4.54 -30.13
N MET A 233 -0.36 5.15 -29.51
CA MET A 233 -1.40 5.90 -30.22
C MET A 233 -0.86 7.16 -30.92
N PHE A 234 0.15 7.82 -30.35
CA PHE A 234 0.65 9.11 -30.85
C PHE A 234 2.07 9.07 -31.40
N GLY A 235 2.89 8.08 -31.04
CA GLY A 235 4.22 7.84 -31.62
C GLY A 235 4.14 7.29 -33.05
N SER A 236 3.18 6.40 -33.31
CA SER A 236 2.95 5.82 -34.66
C SER A 236 2.50 6.87 -35.69
N ARG A 237 1.81 7.93 -35.25
CA ARG A 237 1.41 9.05 -36.14
C ARG A 237 2.60 9.91 -36.58
N ARG A 238 3.64 10.04 -35.75
CA ARG A 238 4.85 10.83 -36.10
C ARG A 238 5.77 10.09 -37.06
N VAL A 239 5.86 8.76 -36.99
CA VAL A 239 6.70 7.97 -37.91
C VAL A 239 6.08 7.91 -39.32
N ASN A 240 4.75 7.90 -39.42
CA ASN A 240 4.08 7.87 -40.73
C ASN A 240 4.05 9.24 -41.45
N SER A 241 4.19 10.37 -40.75
CA SER A 241 4.24 11.70 -41.40
C SER A 241 5.62 12.06 -41.98
N PHE A 242 6.67 11.28 -41.71
CA PHE A 242 8.03 11.48 -42.22
C PHE A 242 8.40 10.56 -43.39
N ARG A 243 7.47 9.71 -43.84
CA ARG A 243 7.66 8.82 -45.00
C ARG A 243 7.01 9.32 -46.30
N ASP A 244 6.34 10.45 -46.27
CA ASP A 244 5.61 11.02 -47.41
C ASP A 244 6.26 12.30 -48.00
N TYR A 245 7.58 12.48 -47.85
CA TYR A 245 8.35 13.55 -48.51
C TYR A 245 9.62 13.02 -49.18
#